data_AF-A0A2E6YGG5-F1
#
_entry.id   AF-A0A2E6YGG5-F1
#
_cell.length_a   1.000
_cell.length_b   1.000
_cell.length_c   1.000
_cell.angle_alpha   90.00
_cell.angle_beta   90.00
_cell.angle_gamma   90.00
#
_symmetry.space_group_name_H-M   'P 1'
#
loop_
_entity.id
_entity.type
_entity.pdbx_description
1 polymer ?
#
loop_
_entity_poly.entity_id
_entity_poly.type
_entity_poly.pdbx_seq_one_letter_code
_entity_poly.pdbx_strand_id
1 'polypeptide(L)'
;MGLVLKLIFGSIAIGSLVGLILPFIIKLFSLDKLFELWELLLTLLIIITILVLFIRFLTHYLSRIIDIKPLIDFNFKQFKFLIIPGILTCIIPMGGGLFGGTGNEPIWLLLVLGIVGSLFWSLPLILWILISSLFKRIK
;
A
#
# COMPACT_ATOMS: atom_id res chain seq x y z
N MET A 1 18.95 -10.10 -0.21
CA MET A 1 18.95 -8.62 -0.09
C MET A 1 18.06 -7.97 -1.13
N GLY A 2 18.29 -8.18 -2.44
CA GLY A 2 17.53 -7.53 -3.51
C GLY A 2 16.01 -7.61 -3.38
N LEU A 3 15.44 -8.79 -3.09
CA LEU A 3 13.99 -8.99 -2.96
C LEU A 3 13.35 -8.19 -1.81
N VAL A 4 14.02 -8.08 -0.67
CA VAL A 4 13.54 -7.32 0.50
C VAL A 4 13.51 -5.83 0.19
N LEU A 5 14.56 -5.31 -0.46
CA LEU A 5 14.59 -3.92 -0.92
C LEU A 5 13.44 -3.60 -1.87
N LYS A 6 13.13 -4.48 -2.83
CA LYS A 6 12.00 -4.23 -3.75
C LYS A 6 10.67 -4.16 -3.01
N LEU A 7 10.46 -5.02 -2.03
CA LEU A 7 9.25 -5.00 -1.21
C LEU A 7 9.14 -3.72 -0.40
N ILE A 8 10.23 -3.26 0.23
CA ILE A 8 10.25 -1.98 0.96
C ILE A 8 9.87 -0.82 0.03
N PHE A 9 10.51 -0.71 -1.15
CA PHE A 9 10.17 0.34 -2.12
C PHE A 9 8.72 0.21 -2.62
N GLY A 10 8.25 -1.03 -2.83
CA GLY A 10 6.87 -1.30 -3.19
C GLY A 10 5.86 -0.84 -2.15
N SER A 11 6.11 -1.17 -0.88
CA SER A 11 5.28 -0.76 0.25
C SER A 11 5.27 0.76 0.39
N ILE A 12 6.40 1.45 0.18
CA ILE A 12 6.45 2.91 0.19
C ILE A 12 5.60 3.49 -0.94
N ALA A 13 5.71 2.96 -2.16
CA ALA A 13 4.93 3.44 -3.30
C ALA A 13 3.41 3.23 -3.10
N ILE A 14 3.02 2.03 -2.64
CA ILE A 14 1.63 1.68 -2.37
C ILE A 14 1.08 2.50 -1.20
N GLY A 15 1.84 2.61 -0.11
CA GLY A 15 1.48 3.40 1.05
C GLY A 15 1.29 4.88 0.72
N SER A 16 2.20 5.46 -0.06
CA SER A 16 2.07 6.84 -0.56
C SER A 16 0.79 7.03 -1.36
N LEU A 17 0.50 6.11 -2.28
CA LEU A 17 -0.67 6.17 -3.13
C LEU A 17 -1.96 6.08 -2.32
N VAL A 18 -2.06 5.13 -1.38
CA VAL A 18 -3.22 4.98 -0.50
C VAL A 18 -3.41 6.23 0.37
N GLY A 19 -2.34 6.69 1.02
CA GLY A 19 -2.39 7.86 1.90
C GLY A 19 -2.81 9.15 1.18
N LEU A 20 -2.49 9.26 -0.11
CA LEU A 20 -2.91 10.40 -0.94
C LEU A 20 -4.33 10.26 -1.47
N ILE A 21 -4.75 9.09 -1.95
CA ILE A 21 -6.01 8.92 -2.67
C ILE A 21 -7.20 8.78 -1.71
N LEU A 22 -7.01 8.10 -0.59
CA LEU A 22 -8.10 7.78 0.32
C LEU A 22 -8.88 9.00 0.83
N PRO A 23 -8.25 10.11 1.24
CA PRO A 23 -8.97 11.29 1.73
C PRO A 23 -9.89 11.89 0.66
N PHE A 24 -9.48 11.84 -0.62
CA PHE A 24 -10.33 12.29 -1.72
C PHE A 24 -11.53 11.38 -1.92
N ILE A 25 -11.34 10.06 -1.84
CA ILE A 25 -12.44 9.10 -1.98
C ILE A 25 -13.46 9.28 -0.85
N ILE A 26 -13.00 9.34 0.41
CA ILE A 26 -13.90 9.53 1.56
C ILE A 26 -14.69 10.84 1.43
N LYS A 27 -14.04 11.93 1.02
CA LYS A 27 -14.71 13.23 0.81
C LYS A 27 -15.71 13.21 -0.35
N LEU A 28 -15.49 12.36 -1.36
CA LEU A 28 -16.40 12.20 -2.49
C LEU A 28 -17.68 11.45 -2.09
N PHE A 29 -17.57 10.43 -1.24
CA PHE A 29 -18.69 9.58 -0.85
C PHE A 29 -19.43 10.07 0.38
N SER A 30 -18.74 10.55 1.42
CA SER A 30 -19.36 10.96 2.69
C SER A 30 -19.80 12.43 2.67
N LEU A 31 -20.84 12.73 1.88
CA LEU A 31 -21.39 14.08 1.72
C LEU A 31 -22.22 14.55 2.94
N ASP A 32 -22.83 13.61 3.65
CA ASP A 32 -23.68 13.82 4.82
C ASP A 32 -22.92 13.60 6.16
N LYS A 33 -21.61 13.35 6.10
CA LYS A 33 -20.70 13.05 7.22
C LYS A 33 -21.02 11.77 7.97
N LEU A 34 -21.91 10.92 7.46
CA LEU A 34 -22.17 9.59 8.00
C LEU A 34 -21.57 8.56 7.04
N PHE A 35 -20.58 7.80 7.51
CA PHE A 35 -19.94 6.80 6.67
C PHE A 35 -20.66 5.47 6.78
N GLU A 36 -21.54 5.19 5.83
CA GLU A 36 -22.36 3.97 5.82
C GLU A 36 -21.59 2.74 5.32
N LEU A 37 -22.13 1.55 5.61
CA LEU A 37 -21.51 0.28 5.22
C LEU A 37 -21.38 0.12 3.69
N TRP A 38 -22.35 0.61 2.91
CA TRP A 38 -22.27 0.57 1.45
C TRP A 38 -21.23 1.54 0.88
N GLU A 39 -21.04 2.71 1.50
CA GLU A 39 -19.98 3.66 1.15
C GLU A 39 -18.59 3.08 1.44
N LEU A 40 -18.45 2.37 2.57
CA LEU A 40 -17.25 1.61 2.91
C LEU A 40 -16.96 0.54 1.84
N LEU A 41 -17.96 -0.25 1.45
CA LEU A 41 -17.79 -1.31 0.45
C LEU A 41 -17.37 -0.74 -0.92
N LEU A 42 -18.01 0.35 -1.37
CA LEU A 42 -17.65 1.04 -2.61
C LEU A 42 -16.24 1.64 -2.54
N THR A 43 -15.90 2.28 -1.42
CA THR A 43 -14.57 2.84 -1.18
C THR A 43 -13.49 1.76 -1.27
N LEU A 44 -13.70 0.62 -0.60
CA LEU A 44 -12.78 -0.52 -0.66
C LEU A 44 -12.66 -1.08 -2.08
N LEU A 45 -13.77 -1.25 -2.80
CA LEU A 45 -13.76 -1.73 -4.18
C LEU A 45 -12.93 -0.82 -5.11
N ILE A 46 -13.10 0.51 -4.97
CA ILE A 46 -12.37 1.51 -5.76
C ILE A 46 -10.88 1.45 -5.42
N ILE A 47 -10.52 1.41 -4.13
CA ILE A 47 -9.12 1.32 -3.69
C ILE A 47 -8.45 0.05 -4.22
N ILE A 48 -9.12 -1.10 -4.10
CA ILE A 48 -8.60 -2.37 -4.63
C ILE A 48 -8.34 -2.24 -6.14
N THR A 49 -9.29 -1.66 -6.88
CA THR A 49 -9.16 -1.45 -8.32
C THR A 49 -7.97 -0.56 -8.66
N ILE A 50 -7.83 0.58 -7.97
CA ILE A 50 -6.70 1.50 -8.15
C ILE A 50 -5.38 0.82 -7.81
N LEU A 51 -5.30 0.08 -6.70
CA LEU A 51 -4.08 -0.62 -6.29
C LEU A 51 -3.65 -1.67 -7.31
N VAL A 52 -4.59 -2.46 -7.83
CA VAL A 52 -4.31 -3.46 -8.88
C VAL A 52 -3.79 -2.78 -10.14
N LEU A 53 -4.44 -1.71 -10.59
CA LEU A 53 -4.01 -0.94 -11.76
C LEU A 53 -2.64 -0.30 -11.55
N PHE A 54 -2.41 0.27 -10.36
CA PHE A 54 -1.15 0.91 -10.02
C PHE A 54 0.01 -0.09 -9.96
N ILE A 55 -0.19 -1.27 -9.35
CA ILE A 55 0.85 -2.31 -9.33
C ILE A 55 1.14 -2.82 -10.74
N ARG A 56 0.11 -2.99 -11.58
CA ARG A 56 0.29 -3.37 -12.98
C ARG A 56 1.05 -2.29 -13.77
N PHE A 57 0.69 -1.03 -13.57
CA PHE A 57 1.39 0.13 -14.15
C PHE A 57 2.84 0.18 -13.70
N LEU A 58 3.10 0.08 -12.39
CA LEU A 58 4.43 0.11 -11.79
C LEU A 58 5.29 -1.02 -12.37
N THR A 59 4.76 -2.24 -12.42
CA THR A 59 5.43 -3.40 -13.02
C THR A 59 5.80 -3.14 -14.49
N HIS A 60 4.84 -2.69 -15.30
CA HIS A 60 5.02 -2.49 -16.74
C HIS A 60 5.92 -1.29 -17.08
N TYR A 61 5.83 -0.20 -16.31
CA TYR A 61 6.59 1.02 -16.54
C TYR A 61 8.05 0.84 -16.12
N LEU A 62 8.31 0.27 -14.93
CA LEU A 62 9.67 -0.02 -14.47
C LEU A 62 10.37 -1.08 -15.31
N SER A 63 9.64 -2.10 -15.81
CA SER A 63 10.22 -3.08 -16.72
C SER A 63 10.67 -2.45 -18.05
N ARG A 64 10.04 -1.34 -18.47
CA ARG A 64 10.37 -0.66 -19.73
C ARG A 64 11.50 0.37 -19.60
N ILE A 65 11.69 0.96 -18.42
CA ILE A 65 12.74 1.95 -18.18
C ILE A 65 14.10 1.29 -17.87
N ILE A 66 14.08 0.13 -17.20
CA ILE A 66 15.30 -0.49 -16.66
C ILE A 66 15.75 -1.66 -17.56
N ASP A 67 15.94 -1.38 -18.85
CA ASP A 67 16.54 -2.33 -19.82
C ASP A 67 18.06 -2.51 -19.59
N ILE A 68 18.64 -1.81 -18.60
CA ILE A 68 20.03 -1.91 -18.18
C ILE A 68 20.05 -2.64 -16.82
N LYS A 69 20.23 -3.97 -16.85
CA LYS A 69 20.50 -4.88 -15.71
C LYS A 69 19.89 -4.44 -14.36
N PRO A 70 18.71 -4.94 -13.95
CA PRO A 70 18.10 -4.44 -12.73
C PRO A 70 18.67 -5.13 -11.50
N LEU A 71 19.30 -4.35 -10.61
CA LEU A 71 19.48 -4.72 -9.21
C LEU A 71 18.11 -4.91 -8.49
N ILE A 72 17.04 -4.33 -9.07
CA ILE A 72 15.66 -4.32 -8.56
C ILE A 72 14.65 -4.61 -9.70
N ASP A 73 14.54 -5.87 -10.14
CA ASP A 73 13.49 -6.31 -11.10
C ASP A 73 12.09 -6.36 -10.43
N PHE A 74 11.14 -5.53 -10.87
CA PHE A 74 9.78 -5.48 -10.31
C PHE A 74 8.88 -6.49 -11.02
N ASN A 75 8.55 -7.61 -10.36
CA ASN A 75 7.69 -8.66 -10.93
C ASN A 75 6.29 -8.66 -10.28
N PHE A 76 5.23 -8.60 -11.09
CA PHE A 76 3.83 -8.59 -10.63
C PHE A 76 3.52 -9.70 -9.61
N LYS A 77 4.11 -10.90 -9.77
CA LYS A 77 3.89 -12.03 -8.84
C LYS A 77 4.35 -11.74 -7.41
N GLN A 78 5.35 -10.89 -7.23
CA GLN A 78 5.88 -10.49 -5.93
C GLN A 78 5.10 -9.31 -5.35
N PHE A 79 4.70 -8.37 -6.20
CA PHE A 79 4.04 -7.13 -5.78
C PHE A 79 2.55 -7.29 -5.52
N LYS A 80 1.87 -8.30 -6.09
CA LYS A 80 0.45 -8.57 -5.78
C LYS A 80 0.18 -8.77 -4.28
N PHE A 81 1.18 -9.25 -3.53
CA PHE A 81 1.06 -9.44 -2.09
C PHE A 81 1.01 -8.12 -1.31
N LEU A 82 1.49 -7.03 -1.90
CA LEU A 82 1.45 -5.70 -1.30
C LEU A 82 0.07 -5.02 -1.40
N ILE A 83 -0.87 -5.61 -2.17
CA ILE A 83 -2.27 -5.19 -2.16
C ILE A 83 -2.85 -5.31 -0.76
N ILE A 84 -2.54 -6.40 -0.05
CA ILE A 84 -3.06 -6.68 1.30
C ILE A 84 -2.59 -5.59 2.28
N PRO A 85 -1.29 -5.30 2.42
CA PRO A 85 -0.81 -4.14 3.17
C PRO A 85 -1.47 -2.82 2.77
N GLY A 86 -1.65 -2.55 1.47
CA GLY A 86 -2.32 -1.33 1.00
C GLY A 86 -3.76 -1.20 1.51
N ILE A 87 -4.52 -2.29 1.48
CA ILE A 87 -5.89 -2.33 2.00
C ILE A 87 -5.89 -2.16 3.53
N LEU A 88 -5.03 -2.89 4.24
CA LEU A 88 -4.94 -2.81 5.71
C LEU A 88 -4.53 -1.41 6.18
N THR A 89 -3.68 -0.71 5.41
CA THR A 89 -3.33 0.69 5.68
C THR A 89 -4.55 1.60 5.65
N CYS A 90 -5.57 1.32 4.85
CA CYS A 90 -6.78 2.14 4.77
C CYS A 90 -7.57 2.15 6.09
N ILE A 91 -7.41 1.10 6.92
CA ILE A 91 -8.08 1.00 8.23
C ILE A 91 -7.68 2.16 9.14
N ILE A 92 -6.43 2.64 9.06
CA ILE A 92 -5.91 3.69 9.96
C ILE A 92 -6.70 5.01 9.78
N PRO A 93 -6.72 5.63 8.59
CA PRO A 93 -7.51 6.83 8.32
C PRO A 93 -9.03 6.60 8.31
N MET A 94 -9.55 5.44 7.86
CA MET A 94 -10.99 5.13 7.97
C MET A 94 -11.44 5.02 9.43
N GLY A 95 -10.57 4.50 10.30
CA GLY A 95 -10.76 4.49 11.74
C GLY A 95 -10.41 5.82 12.41
N GLY A 96 -10.10 6.89 11.66
CA GLY A 96 -9.67 8.17 12.20
C GLY A 96 -10.60 8.68 13.30
N GLY A 97 -11.92 8.62 13.11
CA GLY A 97 -12.88 8.99 14.16
C GLY A 97 -12.78 8.15 15.45
N LEU A 98 -12.35 6.88 15.37
CA LEU A 98 -12.08 6.01 16.52
C LEU A 98 -10.73 6.30 17.19
N PHE A 99 -9.79 6.91 16.44
CA PHE A 99 -8.45 7.25 16.90
C PHE A 99 -8.24 8.76 17.17
N GLY A 100 -9.33 9.54 17.26
CA GLY A 100 -9.28 10.97 17.59
C GLY A 100 -9.02 11.92 16.41
N GLY A 101 -9.23 11.43 15.18
CA GLY A 101 -9.20 12.20 13.94
C GLY A 101 -10.30 13.26 13.89
N THR A 102 -9.90 14.44 13.45
CA THR A 102 -10.71 15.64 13.26
C THR A 102 -11.36 15.73 11.88
N GLY A 103 -10.89 14.92 10.91
CA GLY A 103 -11.30 14.99 9.51
C GLY A 103 -10.69 16.16 8.74
N ASN A 104 -9.85 16.97 9.39
CA ASN A 104 -9.13 18.11 8.81
C ASN A 104 -7.62 17.89 8.85
N GLU A 105 -7.16 16.64 8.88
CA GLU A 105 -5.75 16.32 8.91
C GLU A 105 -5.05 16.82 7.64
N PRO A 106 -3.82 17.34 7.76
CA PRO A 106 -3.09 17.78 6.59
C PRO A 106 -2.67 16.58 5.73
N ILE A 107 -2.71 16.76 4.40
CA ILE A 107 -2.46 15.68 3.42
C ILE A 107 -1.10 14.99 3.62
N TRP A 108 -0.07 15.74 4.03
CA TRP A 108 1.26 15.18 4.26
C TRP A 108 1.27 14.17 5.42
N LEU A 109 0.45 14.38 6.45
CA LEU A 109 0.32 13.45 7.57
C LEU A 109 -0.31 12.14 7.09
N LEU A 110 -1.33 12.22 6.24
CA LEU A 110 -2.00 11.06 5.65
C LEU A 110 -1.09 10.30 4.68
N LEU A 111 -0.23 11.00 3.93
CA LEU A 111 0.82 10.39 3.11
C LEU A 111 1.82 9.60 3.98
N VAL A 112 2.33 10.21 5.05
CA VAL A 112 3.30 9.57 5.96
C VAL A 112 2.65 8.36 6.65
N LEU A 113 1.42 8.51 7.15
CA LEU A 113 0.63 7.41 7.72
C LEU A 113 0.43 6.28 6.71
N GLY A 114 0.16 6.61 5.45
CA GLY A 114 0.05 5.64 4.37
C GLY A 114 1.32 4.82 4.18
N ILE A 115 2.48 5.49 4.13
CA ILE A 115 3.80 4.86 4.00
C ILE A 115 4.08 3.97 5.23
N VAL A 116 3.95 4.53 6.43
CA VAL A 116 4.25 3.82 7.69
C VAL A 116 3.33 2.60 7.84
N GLY A 117 2.03 2.77 7.60
CA GLY A 117 1.05 1.68 7.64
C GLY A 117 1.41 0.58 6.65
N SER A 118 1.71 0.91 5.40
CA SER A 118 2.01 -0.10 4.38
C SER A 118 3.29 -0.87 4.71
N LEU A 119 4.32 -0.19 5.22
CA LEU A 119 5.55 -0.82 5.71
C LEU A 119 5.27 -1.75 6.90
N PHE A 120 4.49 -1.28 7.88
CA PHE A 120 4.12 -2.05 9.06
C PHE A 120 3.39 -3.35 8.67
N TRP A 121 2.36 -3.26 7.83
CA TRP A 121 1.60 -4.42 7.37
C TRP A 121 2.40 -5.34 6.44
N SER A 122 3.51 -4.86 5.87
CA SER A 122 4.43 -5.67 5.06
C SER A 122 5.44 -6.46 5.91
N LEU A 123 5.55 -6.19 7.22
CA LEU A 123 6.53 -6.85 8.11
C LEU A 123 6.41 -8.38 8.13
N PRO A 124 5.23 -9.01 8.27
CA PRO A 124 5.13 -10.47 8.29
C PRO A 124 5.73 -11.12 7.04
N LEU A 125 5.50 -10.50 5.88
CA LEU A 125 6.01 -10.97 4.60
C LEU A 125 7.52 -10.78 4.48
N ILE A 126 8.04 -9.62 4.90
CA ILE A 126 9.49 -9.33 4.91
C ILE A 126 10.22 -10.30 5.84
N LEU A 127 9.70 -10.52 7.06
CA LEU A 127 10.28 -11.43 8.04
C LEU A 127 10.30 -12.87 7.53
N TRP A 128 9.20 -13.34 6.92
CA TRP A 128 9.14 -14.66 6.31
C TRP A 128 10.24 -14.88 5.26
N ILE A 129 10.46 -13.88 4.40
CA ILE A 129 11.50 -13.93 3.36
C ILE A 129 12.91 -13.95 3.96
N LEU A 130 13.16 -13.14 4.99
CA LEU A 130 14.46 -13.10 5.66
C LEU A 130 14.75 -14.44 6.34
N ILE A 131 13.80 -14.97 7.11
CA ILE A 131 13.93 -16.25 7.82
C ILE A 131 14.15 -17.40 6.82
N SER A 132 13.32 -17.49 5.78
CA SER A 132 13.47 -18.54 4.76
C SER A 132 14.80 -18.43 4.00
N SER A 133 15.31 -17.22 3.77
CA SER A 133 16.63 -17.02 3.17
C SER A 133 17.77 -17.45 4.10
N LEU A 134 17.63 -17.32 5.42
CA LEU A 134 18.63 -17.79 6.38
C LEU A 134 18.69 -19.32 6.39
N PHE A 135 17.55 -19.99 6.48
CA PHE A 135 17.50 -21.47 6.45
C PHE A 135 18.11 -22.07 5.18
N LYS A 136 17.95 -21.41 4.02
CA LYS A 136 18.58 -21.85 2.76
C LYS A 136 20.09 -21.70 2.70
N ARG A 137 20.69 -20.85 3.54
CA ARG A 137 22.15 -20.65 3.61
C ARG A 137 22.84 -21.58 4.61
N ILE A 138 22.08 -22.13 5.55
CA ILE A 138 22.56 -23.03 6.60
C ILE A 138 22.55 -24.49 6.11
N LYS A 139 21.71 -24.82 5.13
CA LYS A 139 21.80 -26.06 4.34
C LYS A 139 22.82 -25.91 3.22
#